data_AF-I0CEW8-F1
#
_entry.id   AF-I0CEW8-F1
#
_cell.length_a   1.000
_cell.length_b   1.000
_cell.length_c   1.000
_cell.angle_alpha   90.00
_cell.angle_beta   90.00
_cell.angle_gamma   90.00
#
_symmetry.space_group_name_H-M   'P 1'
#
loop_
_entity.id
_entity.type
_entity.pdbx_description
1 polymer ?
#
loop_
_entity_poly.entity_id
_entity_poly.type
_entity_poly.pdbx_seq_one_letter_code
_entity_poly.pdbx_strand_id
1 'polypeptide(L)'
;AIRDWIFPEYDKLKKENRLDFEPSPYDVALIGDYNIGGDAWASRMLLEEMGLRVVAQWSGDGTLNELIQGPAAKLVLIHCYR
;
A
#
# COMPACT_ATOMS: atom_id res chain seq x y z
N ALA A 1 -15.19 0.14 -11.00
CA ALA A 1 -14.82 0.57 -9.63
C ALA A 1 -13.35 1.01 -9.61
N ILE A 2 -12.87 1.69 -8.55
CA ILE A 2 -11.44 2.10 -8.42
C ILE A 2 -10.49 0.92 -8.66
N ARG A 3 -10.83 -0.26 -8.13
CA ARG A 3 -10.11 -1.51 -8.39
C ARG A 3 -9.88 -1.78 -9.88
N ASP A 4 -10.92 -1.66 -10.68
CA ASP A 4 -10.87 -1.99 -12.11
C ASP A 4 -10.05 -0.98 -12.92
N TRP A 5 -9.71 0.17 -12.32
CA TRP A 5 -8.78 1.15 -12.89
C TRP A 5 -7.33 0.92 -12.41
N ILE A 6 -7.14 0.58 -11.12
CA ILE A 6 -5.82 0.35 -10.52
C ILE A 6 -5.11 -0.88 -11.09
N PHE A 7 -5.80 -2.02 -11.18
CA PHE A 7 -5.16 -3.29 -11.54
C PHE A 7 -4.57 -3.27 -12.96
N PRO A 8 -5.25 -2.73 -13.99
CA PRO A 8 -4.66 -2.58 -15.32
C PRO A 8 -3.40 -1.69 -15.35
N GLU A 9 -3.38 -0.60 -14.58
CA GLU A 9 -2.19 0.28 -14.53
C GLU A 9 -1.03 -0.41 -13.79
N TYR A 10 -1.31 -1.12 -12.69
CA TYR A 10 -0.32 -1.95 -12.01
C TYR A 10 0.30 -3.00 -12.94
N ASP A 11 -0.53 -3.77 -13.66
CA ASP A 11 -0.05 -4.82 -14.55
C ASP A 11 0.85 -4.27 -15.66
N LYS A 12 0.50 -3.09 -16.19
CA LYS A 12 1.30 -2.35 -17.16
C LYS A 12 2.64 -1.92 -16.57
N LEU A 13 2.66 -1.25 -15.42
CA LEU A 13 3.90 -0.80 -14.76
C LEU A 13 4.81 -1.97 -14.40
N LYS A 14 4.23 -3.07 -13.90
CA LYS A 14 4.96 -4.30 -13.60
C LYS A 14 5.60 -4.91 -14.84
N LYS A 15 4.87 -4.98 -15.96
CA LYS A 15 5.40 -5.50 -17.24
C LYS A 15 6.53 -4.63 -17.79
N GLU A 16 6.43 -3.32 -17.61
CA GLU A 16 7.44 -2.35 -18.03
C GLU A 16 8.63 -2.26 -17.04
N ASN A 17 8.59 -2.99 -15.92
CA ASN A 17 9.54 -2.90 -14.81
C ASN A 17 9.71 -1.46 -14.28
N ARG A 18 8.59 -0.76 -14.11
CA ARG A 18 8.47 0.64 -13.68
C ARG A 18 7.73 0.80 -12.36
N LEU A 19 7.84 -0.19 -11.47
CA LEU A 19 7.46 0.01 -10.08
C LEU A 19 8.50 0.93 -9.42
N ASP A 20 8.10 1.78 -8.49
CA ASP A 20 9.04 2.74 -7.88
C ASP A 20 9.96 2.09 -6.84
N PHE A 21 9.76 0.80 -6.57
CA PHE A 21 10.58 0.02 -5.66
C PHE A 21 10.85 -1.37 -6.20
N GLU A 22 12.00 -1.91 -5.81
CA GLU A 22 12.34 -3.32 -6.00
C GLU A 22 11.54 -4.18 -5.00
N PRO A 23 10.75 -5.16 -5.46
CA PRO A 23 9.92 -5.98 -4.57
C PRO A 23 10.72 -6.74 -3.51
N SER A 24 10.20 -6.74 -2.29
CA SER A 24 10.77 -7.42 -1.11
C SER A 24 9.78 -8.47 -0.56
N PRO A 25 10.25 -9.53 0.12
CA PRO A 25 9.38 -10.42 0.90
C PRO A 25 8.60 -9.72 2.03
N TYR A 26 9.01 -8.52 2.42
CA TYR A 26 8.47 -7.78 3.57
C TYR A 26 7.55 -6.60 3.19
N ASP A 27 7.10 -6.55 1.93
CA ASP A 27 6.18 -5.51 1.45
C ASP A 27 4.75 -5.78 1.93
N VAL A 28 4.12 -4.78 2.57
CA VAL A 28 2.75 -4.86 3.08
C VAL A 28 1.91 -3.66 2.62
N ALA A 29 0.59 -3.85 2.51
CA ALA A 29 -0.36 -2.77 2.28
C ALA A 29 -1.28 -2.61 3.50
N LEU A 30 -1.36 -1.41 4.06
CA LEU A 30 -2.28 -1.05 5.14
C LEU A 30 -3.61 -0.60 4.53
N ILE A 31 -4.70 -1.31 4.81
CA ILE A 31 -6.02 -1.03 4.24
C ILE A 31 -7.05 -0.77 5.33
N GLY A 32 -7.87 0.27 5.13
CA GLY A 32 -8.91 0.65 6.07
C GLY A 32 -8.38 1.50 7.23
N ASP A 33 -7.27 2.22 7.02
CA ASP A 33 -6.84 3.29 7.91
C ASP A 33 -7.00 4.63 7.20
N TYR A 34 -7.73 5.54 7.83
CA TYR A 34 -8.08 6.85 7.27
C TYR A 34 -7.18 7.97 7.81
N ASN A 35 -6.15 7.61 8.58
CA ASN A 35 -5.19 8.53 9.16
C ASN A 35 -5.85 9.65 10.00
N ILE A 36 -6.94 9.32 10.72
CA ILE A 36 -7.64 10.27 11.57
C ILE A 36 -6.69 10.69 12.69
N GLY A 37 -6.39 11.99 12.79
CA GLY A 37 -5.46 12.48 13.80
C GLY A 37 -4.02 11.94 13.71
N GLY A 38 -3.63 11.32 12.59
CA GLY A 38 -2.30 10.72 12.42
C GLY A 38 -2.21 9.22 12.73
N ASP A 39 -3.34 8.52 12.91
CA ASP A 39 -3.38 7.08 13.27
C ASP A 39 -2.58 6.17 12.29
N ALA A 40 -2.67 6.43 10.99
CA ALA A 40 -1.97 5.63 9.98
C ALA A 40 -0.46 5.85 10.06
N TRP A 41 -0.02 7.07 10.34
CA TRP A 41 1.40 7.39 10.49
C TRP A 41 2.01 6.69 11.70
N ALA A 42 1.31 6.69 12.84
CA ALA A 42 1.76 5.98 14.04
C ALA A 42 1.84 4.47 13.79
N SER A 43 0.83 3.90 13.14
CA SER A 43 0.81 2.47 12.75
C SER A 43 1.95 2.13 11.78
N ARG A 44 2.14 2.95 10.75
CA ARG A 44 3.20 2.79 9.74
C ARG A 44 4.58 2.82 10.37
N MET A 45 4.84 3.76 11.28
CA MET A 45 6.12 3.86 11.99
C MET A 45 6.47 2.55 12.69
N LEU A 46 5.51 1.94 13.42
CA LEU A 46 5.73 0.66 14.09
C LEU A 46 5.98 -0.50 13.11
N LEU A 47 5.22 -0.55 12.00
CA LEU A 47 5.40 -1.58 10.98
C LEU A 47 6.80 -1.48 10.32
N GLU A 48 7.25 -0.26 10.04
CA GLU A 48 8.58 -0.01 9.46
C GLU A 48 9.70 -0.29 10.47
N GLU A 49 9.54 0.05 11.76
CA GLU A 49 10.47 -0.33 12.83
C GLU A 49 10.59 -1.85 13.02
N MET A 50 9.51 -2.61 12.76
CA MET A 50 9.54 -4.08 12.72
C MET A 50 10.29 -4.66 11.51
N GLY A 51 10.68 -3.83 10.54
CA GLY A 51 11.37 -4.23 9.31
C GLY A 51 10.46 -4.53 8.13
N LEU A 52 9.16 -4.20 8.21
CA LEU A 52 8.27 -4.24 7.06
C LEU A 52 8.41 -2.97 6.21
N ARG A 53 7.97 -3.02 4.96
CA ARG A 53 7.81 -1.82 4.12
C ARG A 53 6.35 -1.63 3.78
N VAL A 54 5.76 -0.51 4.21
CA VAL A 54 4.39 -0.15 3.86
C VAL A 54 4.40 0.47 2.45
N VAL A 55 4.02 -0.33 1.45
CA VAL A 55 4.03 0.10 0.04
C VAL A 55 2.77 0.86 -0.36
N ALA A 56 1.70 0.72 0.43
CA ALA A 56 0.48 1.48 0.25
C ALA A 56 -0.29 1.63 1.57
N GLN A 57 -0.93 2.80 1.73
CA GLN A 57 -1.90 3.08 2.79
C GLN A 57 -3.23 3.50 2.17
N TRP A 58 -4.33 2.84 2.57
CA TRP A 58 -5.65 3.03 1.97
C TRP A 58 -6.65 3.45 3.06
N SER A 59 -7.18 4.68 3.06
CA SER A 59 -6.89 5.81 2.15
C SER A 59 -6.33 7.05 2.87
N GLY A 60 -6.12 6.97 4.18
CA GLY A 60 -5.53 8.07 4.94
C GLY A 60 -4.13 8.38 4.44
N ASP A 61 -3.92 9.60 3.97
CA ASP A 61 -2.64 10.07 3.40
C ASP A 61 -2.12 9.23 2.20
N GLY A 62 -2.97 8.38 1.61
CA GLY A 62 -2.60 7.54 0.47
C GLY A 62 -2.49 8.34 -0.82
N THR A 63 -1.43 8.10 -1.60
CA THR A 63 -1.27 8.69 -2.93
C THR A 63 -1.79 7.76 -4.02
N LEU A 64 -2.18 8.32 -5.17
CA LEU A 64 -2.60 7.51 -6.34
C LEU A 64 -1.51 6.53 -6.77
N ASN A 65 -0.25 6.93 -6.62
CA ASN A 65 0.90 6.12 -6.94
C ASN A 65 1.02 4.90 -6.02
N GLU A 66 0.88 5.10 -4.70
CA GLU A 66 0.81 4.00 -3.73
C GLU A 66 -0.40 3.09 -3.97
N LEU A 67 -1.56 3.65 -4.29
CA LEU A 67 -2.75 2.89 -4.67
C LEU A 67 -2.47 1.97 -5.88
N ILE A 68 -1.80 2.47 -6.91
CA ILE A 68 -1.40 1.68 -8.09
C ILE A 68 -0.37 0.60 -7.72
N GLN A 69 0.56 0.90 -6.83
CA GLN A 69 1.62 -0.04 -6.43
C GLN A 69 1.18 -1.04 -5.35
N GLY A 70 0.08 -0.78 -4.64
CA GLY A 70 -0.46 -1.63 -3.58
C GLY A 70 -0.60 -3.12 -3.94
N PRO A 71 -0.99 -3.52 -5.17
CA PRO A 71 -1.01 -4.92 -5.59
C PRO A 71 0.35 -5.64 -5.63
N ALA A 72 1.47 -4.92 -5.44
CA ALA A 72 2.80 -5.54 -5.27
C ALA A 72 3.04 -6.11 -3.87
N ALA A 73 2.24 -5.70 -2.87
CA ALA A 73 2.37 -6.14 -1.49
C ALA A 73 2.27 -7.67 -1.34
N LYS A 74 2.99 -8.22 -0.37
CA LYS A 74 2.95 -9.66 -0.01
C LYS A 74 1.85 -9.99 0.97
N LEU A 75 1.46 -9.01 1.79
CA LEU A 75 0.37 -9.14 2.76
C LEU A 75 -0.45 -7.85 2.82
N VAL A 76 -1.77 -8.00 2.93
CA VAL A 76 -2.70 -6.90 3.18
C VAL A 76 -3.08 -6.91 4.66
N LEU A 77 -2.83 -5.81 5.35
CA LEU A 77 -3.17 -5.59 6.75
C LEU A 77 -4.48 -4.78 6.81
N ILE A 78 -5.57 -5.40 7.22
CA ILE A 78 -6.90 -4.76 7.26
C ILE A 78 -7.15 -4.21 8.66
N HIS A 79 -7.36 -2.90 8.77
CA HIS A 79 -7.70 -2.23 10.03
C HIS A 79 -9.23 -2.10 10.18
N CYS A 80 -9.88 -1.30 9.33
CA CYS A 80 -11.34 -1.16 9.31
C CYS A 80 -12.02 -2.28 8.51
N TYR A 81 -12.47 -3.33 9.20
CA TYR A 81 -13.24 -4.44 8.60
C TYR A 81 -14.76 -4.27 8.70
N ARG A 82 -15.24 -3.59 9.75
CA ARG A 82 -16.67 -3.51 10.10
C ARG A 82 -17.18 -2.09 10.07
#